data_AF-A0A6J1BMJ9-F1
#
_entry.id   AF-A0A6J1BMJ9-F1
#
_cell.length_a   1.000
_cell.length_b   1.000
_cell.length_c   1.000
_cell.angle_alpha   90.00
_cell.angle_beta   90.00
_cell.angle_gamma   90.00
#
_symmetry.space_group_name_H-M   'P 1'
#
loop_
_entity.id
_entity.type
_entity.pdbx_description
1 polymer ?
#
loop_
_entity_poly.entity_id
_entity_poly.type
_entity_poly.pdbx_seq_one_letter_code
_entity_poly.pdbx_strand_id
1 'polypeptide(L)'
;MLILPLKIRLMLAAICFPADAFCSSDATAINRFFTKFFDPKASPSTSKKPDNGIVSSDIMVDSTRKLWFRLYTNTAAADGSTTPVIVYFHGGGFTLMAANSMMYDDLCKRLAREVPAIVVSVNYRLSPEHRYPSQYEDGFDVLKFIDNPKFEGFLASSANIKKQFFVAGDSAGGNLAHHVALKACEH
;
A
#
# COMPACT_ATOMS: atom_id res chain seq x y z
N MET A 1 -11.62 -26.84 -15.34
CA MET A 1 -12.02 -25.62 -14.60
C MET A 1 -11.44 -25.71 -13.20
N LEU A 2 -10.54 -24.81 -12.81
CA LEU A 2 -10.08 -24.75 -11.41
C LEU A 2 -11.22 -24.21 -10.55
N ILE A 3 -11.72 -25.01 -9.61
CA ILE A 3 -12.73 -24.57 -8.64
C ILE A 3 -11.99 -23.92 -7.48
N LEU A 4 -12.25 -22.64 -7.22
CA LEU A 4 -11.67 -21.93 -6.08
C LEU A 4 -12.12 -22.56 -4.75
N PRO A 5 -11.24 -22.64 -3.73
CA PRO A 5 -11.62 -23.12 -2.40
C PRO A 5 -12.80 -22.32 -1.83
N LEU A 6 -13.70 -22.98 -1.09
CA LEU A 6 -14.90 -22.36 -0.52
C LEU A 6 -14.57 -21.09 0.29
N LYS A 7 -13.48 -21.11 1.06
CA LYS A 7 -13.02 -19.94 1.83
C LYS A 7 -12.73 -18.73 0.93
N ILE A 8 -12.05 -18.95 -0.20
CA ILE A 8 -11.73 -17.88 -1.15
C ILE A 8 -13.01 -17.36 -1.81
N ARG A 9 -13.93 -18.25 -2.17
CA ARG A 9 -15.23 -17.86 -2.75
C ARG A 9 -16.05 -17.01 -1.79
N LEU A 10 -16.11 -17.40 -0.51
CA LEU A 10 -16.82 -16.65 0.54
C LEU A 10 -16.17 -15.28 0.79
N MET A 11 -14.84 -15.22 0.83
CA MET A 11 -14.10 -13.96 0.96
C MET A 11 -14.38 -13.01 -0.21
N LEU A 12 -14.30 -13.51 -1.46
CA LEU A 12 -14.61 -12.72 -2.66
C LEU A 12 -16.06 -12.25 -2.66
N ALA A 13 -17.01 -13.10 -2.29
CA ALA A 13 -18.42 -12.73 -2.18
C ALA A 13 -18.64 -11.63 -1.12
N ALA A 14 -17.97 -11.72 0.03
CA ALA A 14 -18.03 -10.71 1.08
C ALA A 14 -17.41 -9.35 0.67
N ILE A 15 -16.45 -9.36 -0.26
CA ILE A 15 -15.87 -8.12 -0.82
C ILE A 15 -16.79 -7.54 -1.92
N CYS A 16 -17.34 -8.37 -2.80
CA CYS A 16 -18.15 -7.92 -3.92
C CYS A 16 -19.56 -7.48 -3.50
N PHE A 17 -20.21 -8.19 -2.60
CA PHE A 17 -21.61 -7.91 -2.22
C PHE A 17 -21.85 -6.50 -1.65
N PRO A 18 -20.95 -5.95 -0.80
CA PRO A 18 -21.10 -4.59 -0.29
C PRO A 18 -20.72 -3.50 -1.30
N ALA A 19 -19.92 -3.83 -2.34
CA ALA A 19 -19.42 -2.85 -3.30
C ALA A 19 -20.55 -2.13 -4.05
N ASP A 20 -21.58 -2.87 -4.44
CA ASP A 20 -22.79 -2.31 -5.08
C ASP A 20 -23.58 -1.40 -4.13
N ALA A 21 -23.54 -1.68 -2.82
CA ALA A 21 -24.18 -0.86 -1.80
C ALA A 21 -23.35 0.38 -1.40
N PHE A 22 -22.05 0.43 -1.75
CA PHE A 22 -21.20 1.57 -1.45
C PHE A 22 -21.36 2.72 -2.45
N CYS A 23 -21.68 2.40 -3.70
CA CYS A 23 -21.87 3.39 -4.75
C CYS A 23 -23.28 3.99 -4.67
N SER A 24 -23.40 5.30 -4.88
CA SER A 24 -24.69 5.91 -5.20
C SER A 24 -25.25 5.32 -6.49
N SER A 25 -26.57 5.36 -6.66
CA SER A 25 -27.25 4.83 -7.86
C SER A 25 -26.79 5.47 -9.18
N ASP A 26 -26.19 6.67 -9.11
CA ASP A 26 -25.59 7.39 -10.24
C ASP A 26 -24.05 7.29 -10.30
N ALA A 27 -23.43 6.51 -9.41
CA ALA A 27 -21.98 6.31 -9.26
C ALA A 27 -21.15 7.60 -9.06
N THR A 28 -21.79 8.72 -8.65
CA THR A 28 -21.09 9.99 -8.41
C THR A 28 -20.55 10.12 -6.99
N ALA A 29 -21.05 9.31 -6.05
CA ALA A 29 -20.69 9.35 -4.64
C ALA A 29 -20.45 7.94 -4.09
N ILE A 30 -19.60 7.87 -3.06
CA ILE A 30 -19.35 6.63 -2.30
C ILE A 30 -19.69 6.87 -0.85
N ASN A 31 -20.47 5.97 -0.27
CA ASN A 31 -20.82 6.01 1.14
C ASN A 31 -19.63 5.58 2.00
N ARG A 32 -18.73 6.54 2.29
CA ARG A 32 -17.54 6.35 3.14
C ARG A 32 -17.84 5.86 4.55
N PHE A 33 -19.06 6.11 5.05
CA PHE A 33 -19.47 5.61 6.35
C PHE A 33 -19.73 4.11 6.28
N PHE A 34 -20.45 3.65 5.25
CA PHE A 34 -20.75 2.24 5.08
C PHE A 34 -19.49 1.43 4.76
N THR A 35 -18.56 1.95 3.96
CA THR A 35 -17.29 1.25 3.64
C THR A 35 -16.47 0.93 4.89
N LYS A 36 -16.51 1.79 5.93
CA LYS A 36 -15.74 1.57 7.18
C LYS A 36 -16.15 0.31 7.93
N PHE A 37 -17.40 -0.15 7.81
CA PHE A 37 -17.86 -1.37 8.46
C PHE A 37 -17.27 -2.64 7.84
N PHE A 38 -16.88 -2.57 6.56
CA PHE A 38 -16.36 -3.71 5.79
C PHE A 38 -14.85 -3.62 5.53
N ASP A 39 -14.21 -2.63 6.14
CA ASP A 39 -12.80 -2.32 5.93
C ASP A 39 -12.08 -2.19 7.29
N PRO A 40 -11.90 -3.33 8.00
CA PRO A 40 -11.22 -3.34 9.28
C PRO A 40 -9.79 -2.81 9.12
N LYS A 41 -9.38 -1.91 10.00
CA LYS A 41 -8.06 -1.28 9.96
C LYS A 41 -7.10 -1.90 10.97
N ALA A 42 -5.83 -2.00 10.58
CA ALA A 42 -4.75 -2.45 11.44
C ALA A 42 -3.91 -1.26 11.94
N SER A 43 -3.56 -1.29 13.22
CA SER A 43 -2.53 -0.42 13.80
C SER A 43 -1.13 -0.94 13.45
N PRO A 44 -0.12 -0.08 13.34
CA PRO A 44 1.25 -0.51 13.05
C PRO A 44 1.81 -1.39 14.20
N SER A 45 2.54 -2.43 13.82
CA SER A 45 3.32 -3.28 14.73
C SER A 45 4.57 -2.55 15.23
N THR A 46 4.78 -2.50 16.54
CA THR A 46 5.91 -1.76 17.13
C THR A 46 7.10 -2.67 17.38
N SER A 47 8.29 -2.10 17.60
CA SER A 47 9.49 -2.86 17.99
C SER A 47 9.31 -3.67 19.29
N LYS A 48 8.41 -3.23 20.19
CA LYS A 48 8.06 -3.95 21.43
C LYS A 48 7.17 -5.17 21.18
N LYS A 49 6.43 -5.19 20.07
CA LYS A 49 5.54 -6.28 19.68
C LYS A 49 5.60 -6.46 18.15
N PRO A 50 6.71 -7.01 17.63
CA PRO A 50 6.84 -7.29 16.21
C PRO A 50 5.84 -8.37 15.81
N ASP A 51 5.27 -8.25 14.61
CA ASP A 51 4.36 -9.25 14.05
C ASP A 51 5.18 -10.20 13.17
N ASN A 52 5.49 -11.39 13.68
CA ASN A 52 6.31 -12.38 12.98
C ASN A 52 7.66 -11.81 12.46
N GLY A 53 8.30 -10.96 13.27
CA GLY A 53 9.56 -10.30 12.91
C GLY A 53 9.41 -9.04 12.04
N ILE A 54 8.18 -8.60 11.76
CA ILE A 54 7.91 -7.37 11.01
C ILE A 54 7.47 -6.24 11.95
N VAL A 55 8.20 -5.14 11.89
CA VAL A 55 7.82 -3.85 12.49
C VAL A 55 7.24 -2.96 11.40
N SER A 56 6.27 -2.15 11.76
CA SER A 56 5.66 -1.20 10.85
C SER A 56 5.48 0.18 11.47
N SER A 57 5.47 1.22 10.63
CA SER A 57 5.27 2.60 11.06
C SER A 57 4.62 3.42 9.95
N ASP A 58 3.79 4.40 10.33
CA ASP A 58 3.13 5.29 9.40
C ASP A 58 3.98 6.56 9.22
N ILE A 59 4.37 6.85 7.98
CA ILE A 59 5.22 7.99 7.64
C ILE A 59 4.40 9.00 6.82
N MET A 60 4.30 10.23 7.33
CA MET A 60 3.62 11.33 6.65
C MET A 60 4.52 11.96 5.59
N VAL A 61 4.05 11.99 4.34
CA VAL A 61 4.74 12.61 3.21
C VAL A 61 4.26 14.04 3.00
N ASP A 62 2.95 14.25 3.04
CA ASP A 62 2.33 15.57 2.89
C ASP A 62 1.09 15.67 3.78
N SER A 63 1.18 16.50 4.82
CA SER A 63 0.09 16.71 5.79
C SER A 63 -1.12 17.43 5.20
N THR A 64 -0.92 18.25 4.16
CA THR A 64 -2.02 19.03 3.54
C THR A 64 -2.96 18.13 2.76
N ARG A 65 -2.41 17.12 2.07
CA ARG A 65 -3.17 16.10 1.33
C ARG A 65 -3.47 14.87 2.16
N LYS A 66 -2.93 14.78 3.38
CA LYS A 66 -2.93 13.56 4.21
C LYS A 66 -2.35 12.38 3.43
N LEU A 67 -1.27 12.63 2.69
CA LEU A 67 -0.52 11.60 1.98
C LEU A 67 0.50 10.99 2.93
N TRP A 68 0.38 9.69 3.15
CA TRP A 68 1.27 8.91 4.01
C TRP A 68 1.44 7.51 3.42
N PHE A 69 2.41 6.77 3.93
CA PHE A 69 2.57 5.36 3.65
C PHE A 69 2.88 4.59 4.93
N ARG A 70 2.57 3.30 4.94
CA ARG A 70 3.04 2.39 5.97
C ARG A 70 4.34 1.73 5.52
N LEU A 71 5.39 1.92 6.32
CA LEU A 71 6.67 1.28 6.15
C LEU A 71 6.66 -0.06 6.91
N TYR A 72 7.13 -1.12 6.28
CA TYR A 72 7.33 -2.43 6.89
C TYR A 72 8.81 -2.81 6.80
N THR A 73 9.39 -3.18 7.94
CA THR A 73 10.80 -3.56 8.05
C THR A 73 10.93 -4.87 8.80
N ASN A 74 11.79 -5.76 8.31
CA ASN A 74 12.12 -7.00 8.98
C ASN A 74 13.19 -6.75 10.07
N THR A 75 12.92 -7.15 11.31
CA THR A 75 13.86 -7.00 12.44
C THR A 75 15.10 -7.87 12.32
N ALA A 76 15.05 -8.91 11.47
CA ALA A 76 16.16 -9.82 11.23
C ALA A 76 17.04 -9.42 10.04
N ALA A 77 16.79 -8.25 9.40
CA ALA A 77 17.66 -7.74 8.34
C ALA A 77 19.08 -7.55 8.91
N ALA A 78 20.01 -8.40 8.47
CA ALA A 78 21.35 -8.52 9.04
C ALA A 78 22.24 -7.33 8.64
N ASP A 79 23.06 -6.89 9.60
CA ASP A 79 24.09 -5.87 9.41
C ASP A 79 24.95 -6.20 8.18
N GLY A 80 24.92 -5.32 7.18
CA GLY A 80 25.74 -5.42 5.96
C GLY A 80 25.07 -6.03 4.72
N SER A 81 23.83 -6.52 4.80
CA SER A 81 23.09 -6.98 3.62
C SER A 81 22.19 -5.89 3.02
N THR A 82 22.22 -5.74 1.70
CA THR A 82 21.39 -4.77 0.99
C THR A 82 19.96 -5.32 0.80
N THR A 83 18.97 -4.66 1.39
CA THR A 83 17.56 -5.05 1.41
C THR A 83 16.80 -4.41 0.23
N PRO A 84 16.09 -5.19 -0.59
CA PRO A 84 15.22 -4.65 -1.64
C PRO A 84 14.11 -3.76 -1.07
N VAL A 85 13.68 -2.76 -1.85
CA VAL A 85 12.56 -1.88 -1.51
C VAL A 85 11.41 -2.15 -2.48
N ILE A 86 10.23 -2.38 -1.94
CA ILE A 86 9.00 -2.58 -2.71
C ILE A 86 8.02 -1.45 -2.34
N VAL A 87 7.70 -0.59 -3.29
CA VAL A 87 6.58 0.36 -3.17
C VAL A 87 5.32 -0.35 -3.63
N TYR A 88 4.36 -0.49 -2.72
CA TYR A 88 3.12 -1.20 -2.93
C TYR A 88 1.92 -0.25 -2.98
N PHE A 89 1.09 -0.40 -4.01
CA PHE A 89 -0.18 0.29 -4.14
C PHE A 89 -1.32 -0.71 -3.94
N HIS A 90 -2.20 -0.43 -2.98
CA HIS A 90 -3.35 -1.28 -2.71
C HIS A 90 -4.39 -1.23 -3.85
N GLY A 91 -5.18 -2.29 -3.99
CA GLY A 91 -6.34 -2.33 -4.88
C GLY A 91 -7.58 -1.64 -4.29
N GLY A 92 -8.75 -1.94 -4.87
CA GLY A 92 -10.03 -1.35 -4.45
C GLY A 92 -10.62 -0.36 -5.47
N GLY A 93 -10.32 -0.52 -6.77
CA GLY A 93 -10.99 0.25 -7.83
C GLY A 93 -10.79 1.76 -7.77
N PHE A 94 -9.68 2.23 -7.19
CA PHE A 94 -9.39 3.65 -6.86
C PHE A 94 -10.33 4.27 -5.81
N THR A 95 -11.25 3.49 -5.28
CA THR A 95 -12.38 3.99 -4.51
C THR A 95 -12.47 3.38 -3.13
N LEU A 96 -11.89 2.21 -2.88
CA LEU A 96 -12.01 1.49 -1.62
C LEU A 96 -10.65 1.25 -0.99
N MET A 97 -10.69 0.91 0.30
CA MET A 97 -9.54 0.47 1.08
C MET A 97 -8.50 1.58 1.30
N ALA A 98 -7.42 1.22 1.98
CA ALA A 98 -6.34 2.09 2.45
C ALA A 98 -5.09 1.24 2.73
N ALA A 99 -3.93 1.87 2.90
CA ALA A 99 -2.68 1.16 3.26
C ALA A 99 -2.78 0.40 4.60
N ASN A 100 -3.60 0.87 5.54
CA ASN A 100 -3.84 0.22 6.84
C ASN A 100 -5.07 -0.71 6.86
N SER A 101 -5.66 -1.04 5.70
CA SER A 101 -6.72 -2.07 5.67
C SER A 101 -6.10 -3.41 6.05
N MET A 102 -6.75 -4.17 6.93
CA MET A 102 -6.20 -5.39 7.51
C MET A 102 -5.71 -6.37 6.43
N MET A 103 -6.45 -6.54 5.34
CA MET A 103 -6.04 -7.40 4.22
C MET A 103 -4.73 -6.96 3.55
N TYR A 104 -4.51 -5.65 3.40
CA TYR A 104 -3.30 -5.11 2.79
C TYR A 104 -2.15 -5.03 3.80
N ASP A 105 -2.46 -4.81 5.07
CA ASP A 105 -1.48 -4.87 6.15
C ASP A 105 -0.90 -6.28 6.30
N ASP A 106 -1.76 -7.30 6.32
CA ASP A 106 -1.36 -8.71 6.34
C ASP A 106 -0.56 -9.09 5.08
N LEU A 107 -0.99 -8.61 3.91
CA LEU A 107 -0.27 -8.82 2.65
C LEU A 107 1.13 -8.19 2.67
N CYS A 108 1.26 -6.94 3.12
CA CYS A 108 2.54 -6.23 3.14
C CYS A 108 3.50 -6.83 4.18
N LYS A 109 3.00 -7.25 5.35
CA LYS A 109 3.80 -8.00 6.34
C LYS A 109 4.29 -9.32 5.77
N ARG A 110 3.40 -10.07 5.10
CA ARG A 110 3.76 -11.33 4.45
C ARG A 110 4.80 -11.11 3.36
N LEU A 111 4.63 -10.06 2.55
CA LEU A 111 5.55 -9.69 1.49
C LEU A 111 6.92 -9.35 2.05
N ALA A 112 7.01 -8.49 3.08
CA ALA A 112 8.27 -8.11 3.74
C ALA A 112 9.01 -9.28 4.40
N ARG A 113 8.27 -10.34 4.76
CA ARG A 113 8.83 -11.56 5.36
C ARG A 113 9.30 -12.56 4.32
N GLU A 114 8.45 -12.86 3.33
CA GLU A 114 8.72 -13.89 2.31
C GLU A 114 9.69 -13.42 1.23
N VAL A 115 9.66 -12.12 0.94
CA VAL A 115 10.71 -11.41 0.21
C VAL A 115 11.35 -10.49 1.25
N PRO A 116 12.49 -10.85 1.86
CA PRO A 116 13.14 -10.04 2.90
C PRO A 116 13.44 -8.63 2.39
N ALA A 117 12.46 -7.75 2.51
CA ALA A 117 12.36 -6.49 1.80
C ALA A 117 11.75 -5.43 2.72
N ILE A 118 12.11 -4.19 2.44
CA ILE A 118 11.39 -3.04 2.96
C ILE A 118 10.17 -2.85 2.08
N VAL A 119 8.97 -2.80 2.68
CA VAL A 119 7.73 -2.53 1.94
C VAL A 119 7.20 -1.16 2.31
N VAL A 120 6.87 -0.35 1.31
CA VAL A 120 6.29 0.99 1.41
C VAL A 120 4.88 0.92 0.84
N SER A 121 3.87 0.75 1.71
CA SER A 121 2.47 0.66 1.30
C SER A 121 1.82 2.04 1.25
N VAL A 122 1.51 2.53 0.06
CA VAL A 122 1.10 3.91 -0.17
C VAL A 122 -0.40 4.11 0.10
N ASN A 123 -0.73 5.11 0.93
CA ASN A 123 -2.11 5.51 1.18
C ASN A 123 -2.52 6.67 0.26
N TYR A 124 -2.77 6.37 -1.01
CA TYR A 124 -3.14 7.34 -2.04
C TYR A 124 -4.59 7.84 -1.87
N ARG A 125 -4.90 9.04 -2.38
CA ARG A 125 -6.24 9.65 -2.32
C ARG A 125 -7.28 8.85 -3.14
N LEU A 126 -8.52 8.76 -2.67
CA LEU A 126 -9.55 7.95 -3.35
C LEU A 126 -10.52 8.79 -4.19
N SER A 127 -11.02 8.18 -5.27
CA SER A 127 -12.18 8.67 -6.01
C SER A 127 -13.48 8.32 -5.30
N PRO A 128 -14.56 9.13 -5.43
CA PRO A 128 -14.71 10.23 -6.39
C PRO A 128 -14.21 11.61 -5.93
N GLU A 129 -13.84 11.80 -4.66
CA GLU A 129 -13.43 13.09 -4.07
C GLU A 129 -12.13 13.59 -4.68
N HIS A 130 -11.23 12.66 -5.01
CA HIS A 130 -9.99 12.92 -5.72
C HIS A 130 -9.96 12.07 -6.98
N ARG A 131 -10.32 12.67 -8.11
CA ARG A 131 -10.30 12.03 -9.42
C ARG A 131 -8.89 12.05 -10.00
N TYR A 132 -8.72 11.35 -11.12
CA TYR A 132 -7.54 11.45 -11.97
C TYR A 132 -7.12 12.93 -12.14
N PRO A 133 -5.82 13.27 -11.99
CA PRO A 133 -4.66 12.39 -11.81
C PRO A 133 -4.19 12.19 -10.36
N SER A 134 -5.01 12.52 -9.35
CA SER A 134 -4.59 12.63 -7.93
C SER A 134 -3.81 11.43 -7.39
N GLN A 135 -4.24 10.20 -7.70
CA GLN A 135 -3.62 8.96 -7.23
C GLN A 135 -2.21 8.73 -7.79
N TYR A 136 -2.03 9.12 -9.05
CA TYR A 136 -0.77 8.99 -9.78
C TYR A 136 0.24 10.01 -9.28
N GLU A 137 -0.23 11.23 -8.98
CA GLU A 137 0.58 12.27 -8.32
C GLU A 137 1.01 11.82 -6.93
N ASP A 138 0.10 11.26 -6.13
CA ASP A 138 0.43 10.77 -4.79
C ASP A 138 1.47 9.65 -4.83
N GLY A 139 1.31 8.68 -5.72
CA GLY A 139 2.29 7.60 -5.87
C GLY A 139 3.66 8.11 -6.31
N PHE A 140 3.69 9.07 -7.23
CA PHE A 140 4.94 9.68 -7.68
C PHE A 140 5.62 10.55 -6.62
N ASP A 141 4.84 11.29 -5.84
CA ASP A 141 5.36 12.11 -4.74
C ASP A 141 5.93 11.24 -3.63
N VAL A 142 5.37 10.05 -3.37
CA VAL A 142 5.99 9.07 -2.48
C VAL A 142 7.32 8.58 -3.06
N LEU A 143 7.42 8.31 -4.36
CA LEU A 143 8.70 7.91 -4.96
C LEU A 143 9.77 9.00 -4.78
N LYS A 144 9.40 10.26 -5.02
CA LYS A 144 10.29 11.41 -4.78
C LYS A 144 10.68 11.56 -3.31
N PHE A 145 9.74 11.32 -2.41
CA PHE A 145 9.98 11.41 -0.97
C PHE A 145 10.99 10.37 -0.52
N ILE A 146 10.88 9.12 -0.99
CA ILE A 146 11.78 8.04 -0.57
C ILE A 146 13.16 8.10 -1.25
N ASP A 147 13.25 8.71 -2.44
CA ASP A 147 14.52 8.98 -3.12
C ASP A 147 15.29 10.17 -2.50
N ASN A 148 14.66 10.94 -1.62
CA ASN A 148 15.32 12.06 -0.95
C ASN A 148 16.43 11.57 -0.01
N PRO A 149 17.68 12.09 -0.10
CA PRO A 149 18.80 11.68 0.77
C PRO A 149 18.51 11.74 2.27
N LYS A 150 17.63 12.66 2.70
CA LYS A 150 17.22 12.76 4.12
C LYS A 150 16.40 11.56 4.57
N PHE A 151 15.54 11.05 3.69
CA PHE A 151 14.75 9.84 3.96
C PHE A 151 15.56 8.58 3.69
N GLU A 152 16.50 8.62 2.72
CA GLU A 152 17.50 7.58 2.54
C GLU A 152 18.17 7.31 3.89
N GLY A 153 18.66 8.33 4.62
CA GLY A 153 19.21 8.17 5.98
C GLY A 153 18.32 7.41 7.00
N PHE A 154 17.00 7.52 6.89
CA PHE A 154 16.03 6.79 7.72
C PHE A 154 15.84 5.33 7.27
N LEU A 155 16.01 5.05 5.97
CA LEU A 155 16.02 3.71 5.37
C LEU A 155 17.44 3.06 5.33
N ALA A 156 18.51 3.86 5.48
CA ALA A 156 19.83 3.63 4.91
C ALA A 156 20.74 2.65 5.64
N SER A 157 20.38 2.16 6.82
CA SER A 157 21.22 1.09 7.40
C SER A 157 21.12 -0.20 6.58
N SER A 158 20.05 -0.39 5.78
CA SER A 158 19.92 -1.60 4.95
C SER A 158 19.21 -1.44 3.59
N ALA A 159 18.57 -0.31 3.25
CA ALA A 159 17.83 -0.21 1.97
C ALA A 159 18.72 -0.08 0.72
N ASN A 160 18.34 -0.73 -0.38
CA ASN A 160 19.03 -0.64 -1.68
C ASN A 160 18.13 -0.09 -2.79
N ILE A 161 17.83 1.20 -2.68
CA ILE A 161 16.97 1.93 -3.63
C ILE A 161 17.61 1.97 -5.03
N LYS A 162 18.95 1.96 -5.14
CA LYS A 162 19.63 2.12 -6.44
C LYS A 162 19.67 0.86 -7.30
N LYS A 163 19.62 -0.33 -6.70
CA LYS A 163 19.77 -1.60 -7.45
C LYS A 163 18.60 -2.57 -7.28
N GLN A 164 17.77 -2.39 -6.26
CA GLN A 164 16.72 -3.35 -5.90
C GLN A 164 15.45 -2.62 -5.49
N PHE A 165 14.93 -1.81 -6.41
CA PHE A 165 13.71 -1.04 -6.24
C PHE A 165 12.60 -1.57 -7.13
N PHE A 166 11.46 -1.91 -6.53
CA PHE A 166 10.33 -2.52 -7.21
C PHE A 166 9.06 -1.72 -6.94
N VAL A 167 8.22 -1.60 -7.96
CA VAL A 167 6.89 -1.00 -7.85
C VAL A 167 5.87 -2.11 -8.10
N ALA A 168 4.91 -2.26 -7.18
CA ALA A 168 3.94 -3.34 -7.19
C ALA A 168 2.56 -2.84 -6.78
N GLY A 169 1.53 -3.62 -7.11
CA GLY A 169 0.17 -3.38 -6.66
C GLY A 169 -0.81 -4.36 -7.30
N ASP A 170 -1.99 -4.47 -6.72
CA ASP A 170 -3.08 -5.33 -7.19
C ASP A 170 -4.27 -4.49 -7.69
N SER A 171 -5.04 -5.02 -8.65
CA SER A 171 -6.22 -4.32 -9.18
C SER A 171 -5.88 -2.88 -9.64
N ALA A 172 -6.58 -1.86 -9.12
CA ALA A 172 -6.27 -0.45 -9.34
C ALA A 172 -4.84 -0.06 -8.93
N GLY A 173 -4.29 -0.68 -7.89
CA GLY A 173 -2.91 -0.50 -7.47
C GLY A 173 -1.90 -0.99 -8.51
N GLY A 174 -2.22 -2.03 -9.27
CA GLY A 174 -1.39 -2.49 -10.40
C GLY A 174 -1.36 -1.47 -11.55
N ASN A 175 -2.49 -0.80 -11.80
CA ASN A 175 -2.56 0.32 -12.74
C ASN A 175 -1.68 1.51 -12.27
N LEU A 176 -1.74 1.86 -10.98
CA LEU A 176 -0.85 2.87 -10.39
C LEU A 176 0.62 2.47 -10.51
N ALA A 177 0.96 1.23 -10.19
CA ALA A 177 2.32 0.73 -10.28
C ALA A 177 2.91 0.94 -11.68
N HIS A 178 2.14 0.62 -12.72
CA HIS A 178 2.55 0.84 -14.11
C HIS A 178 2.78 2.32 -14.44
N HIS A 179 1.79 3.18 -14.19
CA HIS A 179 1.87 4.59 -14.60
C HIS A 179 2.84 5.41 -13.76
N VAL A 180 2.97 5.11 -12.47
CA VAL A 180 3.95 5.75 -11.58
C VAL A 180 5.36 5.35 -11.98
N ALA A 181 5.60 4.08 -12.33
CA ALA A 181 6.90 3.64 -12.83
C ALA A 181 7.27 4.32 -14.16
N LEU A 182 6.33 4.42 -15.10
CA LEU A 182 6.55 5.15 -16.36
C LEU A 182 6.93 6.61 -16.10
N LYS A 183 6.16 7.30 -15.24
CA LYS A 183 6.42 8.70 -14.87
C LYS A 183 7.79 8.88 -14.18
N ALA A 184 8.25 7.88 -13.44
CA ALA A 184 9.59 7.89 -12.83
C ALA A 184 10.72 7.71 -13.86
N CYS A 185 10.51 6.95 -14.93
CA CYS A 185 11.49 6.82 -16.01
C CYS A 185 11.63 8.10 -16.87
N GLU A 186 10.59 8.94 -16.89
CA GLU A 186 10.58 10.21 -17.62
C GLU A 186 11.20 11.38 -16.85
N HIS A 187 11.55 11.18 -15.57
CA HIS A 187 12.06 12.24 -14.70
C HIS A 187 13.58 12.18 -14.51
#